data_AF-A0A6M1RUX1-F1
#
_entry.id   AF-A0A6M1RUX1-F1
#
_cell.length_a   1.000
_cell.length_b   1.000
_cell.length_c   1.000
_cell.angle_alpha   90.00
_cell.angle_beta   90.00
_cell.angle_gamma   90.00
#
_symmetry.space_group_name_H-M   'P 1'
#
loop_
_entity.id
_entity.type
_entity.pdbx_description
1 polymer ?
#
loop_
_entity_poly.entity_id
_entity_poly.type
_entity_poly.pdbx_seq_one_letter_code
_entity_poly.pdbx_strand_id
1 'polypeptide(L)'
;MKVTIALLVGALALLVVVSVVILWLAAPQPWPVPPGTLTVKKVAFDGQSYVKIEGEPMNALGQVQSINVEVDDDAQRIVVSRCIVRWSPFSRVTVNNQWPVFYPLDSLKPGRYSVVYLTKDGEGTAGYVDVP
;
A
#
# COMPACT_ATOMS: atom_id res chain seq x y z
N MET A 1 -28.64 31.77 -28.20
CA MET A 1 -27.31 32.08 -27.63
C MET A 1 -27.25 31.89 -26.11
N LYS A 2 -28.03 32.59 -25.28
CA LYS A 2 -27.97 32.45 -23.81
C LYS A 2 -28.25 31.03 -23.29
N VAL A 3 -29.28 30.37 -23.83
CA VAL A 3 -29.63 28.97 -23.48
C VAL A 3 -28.52 27.99 -23.90
N THR A 4 -27.93 28.21 -25.07
CA THR A 4 -26.83 27.40 -25.60
C THR A 4 -25.59 27.49 -24.72
N ILE A 5 -25.24 28.69 -24.25
CA ILE A 5 -24.11 28.90 -23.32
C ILE A 5 -24.37 28.21 -21.97
N ALA A 6 -25.58 28.34 -21.42
CA ALA A 6 -25.94 27.68 -20.15
C ALA A 6 -25.86 26.14 -20.26
N LEU A 7 -26.33 25.56 -21.37
CA LEU A 7 -26.20 24.12 -21.63
C LEU A 7 -24.75 23.67 -21.75
N LEU A 8 -23.91 24.46 -22.42
CA LEU A 8 -22.49 24.15 -22.62
C LEU A 8 -21.71 24.21 -21.30
N VAL A 9 -22.01 25.21 -20.47
CA VAL A 9 -21.47 25.31 -19.10
C VAL A 9 -21.91 24.13 -18.24
N GLY A 10 -23.20 23.76 -18.30
CA GLY A 10 -23.73 22.61 -17.57
C GLY A 10 -23.07 21.28 -17.98
N ALA A 11 -22.91 21.06 -19.29
CA ALA A 11 -22.25 19.88 -19.82
C ALA A 11 -20.76 19.82 -19.43
N LEU A 12 -20.05 20.94 -19.49
CA LEU A 12 -18.65 21.02 -19.08
C LEU A 12 -18.50 20.74 -17.58
N ALA A 13 -19.36 21.32 -16.75
CA ALA A 13 -19.35 21.07 -15.30
C ALA A 13 -19.59 19.59 -14.98
N LEU A 14 -20.53 18.94 -15.68
CA LEU A 14 -20.78 17.51 -15.51
C LEU A 14 -19.56 16.66 -15.89
N LEU A 15 -18.90 16.97 -17.02
CA LEU A 15 -17.69 16.28 -17.45
C LEU A 15 -16.56 16.41 -16.44
N VAL A 16 -16.38 17.58 -15.83
CA VAL A 16 -15.39 17.80 -14.77
C VAL A 16 -15.72 16.95 -13.54
N VAL A 17 -16.97 16.95 -13.08
CA VAL A 17 -17.40 16.15 -11.92
C VAL A 17 -17.18 14.65 -12.18
N VAL A 18 -17.59 14.15 -13.34
CA VAL A 18 -17.40 12.74 -13.72
C VAL A 18 -15.91 12.38 -13.76
N SER A 19 -15.08 13.25 -14.33
CA SER A 19 -13.63 13.02 -14.41
C SER A 19 -13.00 12.97 -13.02
N VAL A 20 -13.38 13.88 -12.12
CA VAL A 20 -12.89 13.89 -10.73
C VAL A 20 -13.29 12.61 -10.00
N VAL A 21 -14.54 12.15 -10.14
CA VAL A 21 -15.01 10.91 -9.53
C VAL A 21 -14.23 9.70 -10.07
N ILE A 22 -14.01 9.64 -11.38
CA ILE A 22 -13.23 8.57 -12.02
C ILE A 22 -11.79 8.55 -11.50
N LEU A 23 -11.13 9.71 -11.47
CA LEU A 23 -9.76 9.82 -10.96
C LEU A 23 -9.68 9.42 -9.48
N TRP A 24 -10.66 9.80 -8.67
CA TRP A 24 -10.72 9.42 -7.27
C TRP A 24 -10.91 7.91 -7.07
N LEU A 25 -11.71 7.25 -7.91
CA LEU A 25 -11.91 5.79 -7.86
C LEU A 25 -10.68 5.01 -8.37
N ALA A 26 -9.92 5.60 -9.31
CA ALA A 26 -8.73 5.00 -9.89
C ALA A 26 -7.43 5.26 -9.10
N ALA A 27 -7.41 6.30 -8.28
CA ALA A 27 -6.25 6.63 -7.46
C ALA A 27 -6.04 5.61 -6.33
N PRO A 28 -4.80 5.15 -6.08
CA PRO A 28 -4.49 4.38 -4.88
C PRO A 28 -4.82 5.18 -3.62
N GLN A 29 -5.62 4.58 -2.73
CA GLN A 29 -5.94 5.17 -1.43
C GLN A 29 -5.29 4.35 -0.32
N PRO A 30 -4.66 4.97 0.68
CA PRO A 30 -4.17 4.25 1.85
C PRO A 30 -5.29 3.44 2.50
N TRP A 31 -5.00 2.20 2.86
CA TRP A 31 -5.96 1.35 3.54
C TRP A 31 -5.34 0.83 4.85
N PRO A 32 -5.70 1.42 6.00
CA PRO A 32 -5.05 1.12 7.26
C PRO A 32 -5.14 -0.35 7.64
N VAL A 33 -4.06 -0.91 8.17
CA VAL A 33 -3.99 -2.29 8.68
C VAL A 33 -4.53 -2.33 10.11
N PRO A 34 -5.37 -3.31 10.49
CA PRO A 34 -5.82 -3.43 11.86
C PRO A 34 -4.63 -3.69 12.80
N PRO A 35 -4.62 -3.09 14.00
CA PRO A 35 -3.55 -3.33 14.96
C PRO A 35 -3.40 -4.82 15.30
N GLY A 36 -2.16 -5.30 15.33
CA GLY A 36 -1.81 -6.66 15.75
C GLY A 36 -2.04 -7.76 14.70
N THR A 37 -2.46 -7.43 13.48
CA THR A 37 -2.64 -8.44 12.42
C THR A 37 -1.38 -8.73 11.61
N LEU A 38 -0.41 -7.81 11.62
CA LEU A 38 0.90 -8.06 11.01
C LEU A 38 1.81 -8.81 11.96
N THR A 39 2.46 -9.84 11.42
CA THR A 39 3.52 -10.59 12.08
C THR A 39 4.79 -10.51 11.25
N VAL A 40 5.93 -10.36 11.94
CA VAL A 40 7.23 -10.24 11.30
C VAL A 40 8.19 -11.28 11.83
N LYS A 41 8.93 -11.92 10.93
CA LYS A 41 9.96 -12.91 11.27
C LYS A 41 11.16 -12.75 10.34
N LYS A 42 12.36 -12.83 10.90
CA LYS A 42 13.56 -13.01 10.09
C LYS A 42 13.63 -14.46 9.61
N VAL A 43 13.85 -14.64 8.31
CA VAL A 43 13.97 -15.96 7.67
C VAL A 43 15.18 -15.95 6.74
N ALA A 44 15.71 -17.13 6.44
CA ALA A 44 16.81 -17.26 5.48
C ALA A 44 16.50 -18.40 4.50
N PHE A 45 16.69 -18.14 3.22
CA PHE A 45 16.55 -19.11 2.13
C PHE A 45 17.75 -18.95 1.20
N ASP A 46 18.36 -20.06 0.80
CA ASP A 46 19.54 -20.07 -0.10
C ASP A 46 20.68 -19.13 0.33
N GLY A 47 20.88 -18.97 1.65
CA GLY A 47 21.93 -18.12 2.23
C GLY A 47 21.60 -16.62 2.29
N GLN A 48 20.47 -16.18 1.73
CA GLN A 48 19.99 -14.80 1.81
C GLN A 48 19.00 -14.62 2.97
N SER A 49 19.18 -13.55 3.76
CA SER A 49 18.27 -13.19 4.85
C SER A 49 17.17 -12.26 4.36
N TYR A 50 15.94 -12.55 4.78
CA TYR A 50 14.75 -11.75 4.49
C TYR A 50 13.99 -11.44 5.78
N VAL A 51 13.25 -10.34 5.78
CA VAL A 51 12.10 -10.20 6.67
C VAL A 51 10.87 -10.76 5.97
N LYS A 52 10.27 -11.79 6.58
CA LYS A 52 8.95 -12.30 6.25
C LYS A 52 7.91 -11.49 7.00
N ILE A 53 7.04 -10.83 6.26
CA ILE A 53 5.93 -10.03 6.77
C ILE A 53 4.65 -10.77 6.39
N GLU A 54 3.87 -11.23 7.37
CA GLU A 54 2.58 -11.86 7.13
C GLU A 54 1.47 -11.00 7.70
N GLY A 55 0.37 -10.87 6.97
CA GLY A 55 -0.80 -10.13 7.40
C GLY A 55 -2.09 -10.91 7.20
N GLU A 56 -3.21 -10.24 7.46
CA GLU A 56 -4.53 -10.84 7.33
C GLU A 56 -4.95 -11.03 5.86
N PRO A 57 -5.74 -12.08 5.56
CA PRO A 57 -6.38 -12.24 4.26
C PRO A 57 -7.22 -11.01 3.95
N MET A 58 -6.92 -10.32 2.85
CA MET A 58 -7.45 -8.99 2.60
C MET A 58 -8.16 -8.81 1.26
N ASN A 59 -8.02 -9.75 0.31
CA ASN A 59 -8.48 -9.56 -1.07
C ASN A 59 -9.77 -10.32 -1.46
N ALA A 60 -10.71 -10.52 -0.53
CA ALA A 60 -11.94 -11.28 -0.79
C ALA A 60 -12.85 -10.67 -1.87
N LEU A 61 -12.74 -9.35 -2.11
CA LEU A 61 -13.52 -8.62 -3.11
C LEU A 61 -12.71 -8.19 -4.34
N GLY A 62 -11.42 -8.58 -4.45
CA GLY A 62 -10.55 -8.17 -5.56
C GLY A 62 -10.16 -6.68 -5.56
N GLN A 63 -10.38 -5.98 -4.44
CA GLN A 63 -10.22 -4.52 -4.32
C GLN A 63 -8.87 -4.11 -3.73
N VAL A 64 -8.06 -5.05 -3.22
CA VAL A 64 -6.74 -4.77 -2.65
C VAL A 64 -5.69 -5.00 -3.71
N GLN A 65 -4.97 -3.95 -4.05
CA GLN A 65 -4.12 -3.99 -5.23
C GLN A 65 -2.64 -3.84 -4.92
N SER A 66 -2.22 -3.33 -3.75
CA SER A 66 -0.79 -3.35 -3.44
C SER A 66 -0.49 -3.39 -1.95
N ILE A 67 0.51 -4.19 -1.60
CA ILE A 67 1.28 -4.17 -0.37
C ILE A 67 2.66 -3.64 -0.77
N ASN A 68 3.07 -2.56 -0.15
CA ASN A 68 4.35 -1.91 -0.40
C ASN A 68 5.19 -1.97 0.88
N VAL A 69 6.50 -2.18 0.69
CA VAL A 69 7.48 -2.23 1.77
C VAL A 69 8.57 -1.24 1.40
N GLU A 70 8.64 -0.16 2.17
CA GLU A 70 9.65 0.89 2.03
C GLU A 70 10.60 0.86 3.21
N VAL A 71 11.81 1.37 2.99
CA VAL A 71 12.84 1.44 4.02
C VAL A 71 13.23 2.88 4.23
N ASP A 72 13.17 3.30 5.49
CA ASP A 72 13.74 4.53 5.98
C ASP A 72 15.01 4.15 6.77
N ASP A 73 16.16 4.24 6.12
CA ASP A 73 17.44 3.89 6.72
C ASP A 73 17.88 4.87 7.80
N ASP A 74 17.48 6.15 7.70
CA ASP A 74 17.85 7.18 8.67
C ASP A 74 17.10 6.97 9.99
N ALA A 75 15.84 6.57 9.92
CA ALA A 75 15.03 6.23 11.09
C ALA A 75 15.11 4.74 11.51
N GLN A 76 15.83 3.91 10.75
CA GLN A 76 15.87 2.45 10.87
C GLN A 76 14.46 1.82 10.93
N ARG A 77 13.64 2.14 9.94
CA ARG A 77 12.25 1.65 9.83
C ARG A 77 12.02 0.92 8.52
N ILE A 78 11.28 -0.17 8.60
CA ILE A 78 10.69 -0.85 7.44
C ILE A 78 9.20 -0.54 7.49
N VAL A 79 8.73 0.28 6.56
CA VAL A 79 7.36 0.78 6.50
C VAL A 79 6.53 -0.11 5.60
N VAL A 80 5.56 -0.82 6.19
CA VAL A 80 4.60 -1.64 5.47
C VAL A 80 3.34 -0.82 5.25
N SER A 81 3.01 -0.59 3.98
CA SER A 81 1.78 0.10 3.59
C SER A 81 0.95 -0.79 2.66
N ARG A 82 -0.36 -0.57 2.67
CA ARG A 82 -1.25 -1.18 1.68
C ARG A 82 -2.21 -0.14 1.15
N CYS A 83 -2.61 -0.31 -0.10
CA CYS A 83 -3.58 0.56 -0.74
C CYS A 83 -4.74 -0.20 -1.37
N ILE A 84 -5.88 0.47 -1.39
CA ILE A 84 -7.08 0.06 -2.11
C ILE A 84 -7.16 0.88 -3.40
N VAL A 85 -7.41 0.20 -4.52
CA VAL A 85 -7.77 0.82 -5.79
C VAL A 85 -9.16 0.30 -6.12
N ARG A 86 -10.17 1.17 -5.98
CA ARG A 86 -11.58 0.76 -6.12
C ARG A 86 -11.95 0.45 -7.57
N TRP A 87 -11.25 1.08 -8.52
CA TRP A 87 -11.37 0.79 -9.94
C TRP A 87 -9.99 0.80 -10.58
N SER A 88 -9.45 -0.38 -10.90
CA SER A 88 -8.12 -0.48 -11.51
C SER A 88 -8.22 -0.59 -13.03
N PRO A 89 -7.84 0.44 -13.80
CA PRO A 89 -7.72 0.32 -15.24
C PRO A 89 -6.58 -0.64 -15.65
N PHE A 90 -5.69 -0.99 -14.70
CA PHE A 90 -4.55 -1.88 -14.88
C PHE A 90 -4.79 -3.28 -14.31
N SER A 91 -6.04 -3.76 -14.26
CA SER A 91 -6.44 -5.08 -13.73
C SER A 91 -5.65 -6.31 -14.25
N ARG A 92 -4.81 -6.12 -15.29
CA ARG A 92 -3.92 -7.14 -15.86
C ARG A 92 -2.48 -7.09 -15.33
N VAL A 93 -2.11 -6.07 -14.58
CA VAL A 93 -0.78 -5.94 -13.95
C VAL A 93 -0.85 -6.58 -12.58
N THR A 94 -0.07 -7.64 -12.37
CA THR A 94 0.07 -8.28 -11.06
C THR A 94 0.92 -7.39 -10.16
N VAL A 95 0.27 -6.60 -9.34
CA VAL A 95 0.88 -5.87 -8.22
C VAL A 95 0.89 -6.76 -6.99
N ASN A 96 1.94 -6.67 -6.16
CA ASN A 96 2.10 -7.52 -4.99
C ASN A 96 0.95 -7.26 -4.01
N ASN A 97 0.00 -8.17 -3.93
CA ASN A 97 -1.21 -8.03 -3.10
C ASN A 97 -1.44 -9.27 -2.22
N GLN A 98 -0.40 -10.08 -2.05
CA GLN A 98 -0.47 -11.35 -1.34
C GLN A 98 0.51 -11.38 -0.17
N TRP A 99 0.10 -12.10 0.87
CA TRP A 99 0.97 -12.49 1.96
C TRP A 99 1.51 -13.90 1.72
N PRO A 100 2.67 -14.24 2.28
CA PRO A 100 3.60 -13.34 2.96
C PRO A 100 4.42 -12.49 1.97
N VAL A 101 4.86 -11.31 2.42
CA VAL A 101 5.84 -10.49 1.69
C VAL A 101 7.23 -10.79 2.24
N PHE A 102 8.18 -11.06 1.36
CA PHE A 102 9.59 -11.25 1.72
C PHE A 102 10.39 -10.05 1.23
N TYR A 103 10.97 -9.29 2.16
CA TYR A 103 11.84 -8.17 1.83
C TYR A 103 13.29 -8.54 2.16
N PRO A 104 14.22 -8.42 1.19
CA PRO A 104 15.60 -8.83 1.38
C PRO A 104 16.34 -7.86 2.32
N LEU A 105 17.21 -8.38 3.19
CA LEU A 105 17.94 -7.59 4.18
C LEU A 105 19.39 -7.26 3.76
N ASP A 106 19.84 -7.79 2.63
CA ASP A 106 21.22 -7.65 2.12
C ASP A 106 21.57 -6.21 1.69
N SER A 107 20.58 -5.44 1.26
CA SER A 107 20.75 -4.03 0.89
C SER A 107 20.66 -3.06 2.07
N LEU A 108 20.37 -3.55 3.28
CA LEU A 108 20.20 -2.71 4.47
C LEU A 108 21.52 -2.51 5.20
N LYS A 109 21.66 -1.35 5.84
CA LYS A 109 22.79 -1.11 6.75
C LYS A 109 22.65 -2.00 8.00
N PRO A 110 23.75 -2.46 8.60
CA PRO A 110 23.69 -3.19 9.86
C PRO A 110 22.97 -2.38 10.95
N GLY A 111 22.09 -3.02 11.71
CA GLY A 111 21.31 -2.36 12.75
C GLY A 111 19.96 -3.03 13.03
N ARG A 112 19.26 -2.51 14.05
CA ARG A 112 17.95 -3.00 14.45
C ARG A 112 16.86 -2.15 13.82
N TYR A 113 16.13 -2.72 12.88
CA TYR A 113 15.03 -2.05 12.20
C TYR A 113 13.70 -2.32 12.91
N SER A 114 12.88 -1.28 13.05
CA SER A 114 11.48 -1.44 13.46
C SER A 114 10.61 -1.63 12.23
N VAL A 115 9.73 -2.65 12.24
CA VAL A 115 8.76 -2.84 11.15
C VAL A 115 7.47 -2.16 11.56
N VAL A 116 7.09 -1.10 10.85
CA VAL A 116 5.96 -0.22 11.18
C VAL A 116 4.90 -0.27 10.08
N TYR A 117 3.67 0.08 10.43
CA TYR A 117 2.55 0.10 9.50
C TYR A 117 1.51 1.14 9.88
N LEU A 118 0.75 1.60 8.88
CA LEU A 118 -0.32 2.58 9.10
C LEU A 118 -1.59 1.91 9.64
N THR A 119 -2.09 2.44 10.76
CA THR A 119 -3.39 2.13 11.37
C THR A 119 -4.33 3.31 11.23
N LYS A 120 -5.60 3.18 11.67
CA LYS A 120 -6.56 4.30 11.65
C LYS A 120 -6.18 5.40 12.64
N ASP A 121 -5.42 5.07 13.67
CA ASP A 121 -5.10 5.95 14.80
C ASP A 121 -3.65 6.46 14.76
N GLY A 122 -2.89 6.12 13.70
CA GLY A 122 -1.48 6.47 13.55
C GLY A 122 -0.62 5.28 13.14
N GLU A 123 0.66 5.29 13.49
CA GLU A 123 1.58 4.19 13.20
C GLU A 123 1.53 3.10 14.28
N GLY A 124 1.51 1.85 13.84
CA GLY A 124 1.70 0.67 14.69
C GLY A 124 3.04 0.00 14.39
N THR A 125 3.59 -0.71 15.37
CA THR A 125 4.83 -1.51 15.21
C THR A 125 4.48 -2.99 15.19
N ALA A 126 4.87 -3.70 14.14
CA ALA A 126 4.66 -5.14 13.99
C ALA A 126 5.75 -5.96 14.68
N GLY A 127 6.96 -5.39 14.80
CA GLY A 127 8.07 -6.01 15.50
C GLY A 127 9.40 -5.38 15.10
N TYR A 128 10.48 -6.11 15.35
CA TYR A 128 11.84 -5.67 15.07
C TYR A 128 12.62 -6.76 14.35
N VAL A 129 13.58 -6.35 13.52
CA VAL A 129 14.48 -7.24 12.80
C VAL A 129 15.89 -6.72 12.92
N ASP A 130 16.81 -7.59 13.33
CA ASP A 130 18.23 -7.28 13.37
C ASP A 130 18.87 -7.62 12.01
N VAL A 131 19.46 -6.61 11.38
CA VAL A 131 20.30 -6.72 10.19
C VAL A 131 21.75 -6.88 10.66
N PRO A 132 22.42 -7.99 10.29
CA PRO A 132 23.76 -8.33 10.75
C PRO A 132 24.85 -7.40 10.19
#